data_AF-A0A355G7T4-F1
#
_entry.id   AF-A0A355G7T4-F1
#
_cell.length_a   1.000
_cell.length_b   1.000
_cell.length_c   1.000
_cell.angle_alpha   90.00
_cell.angle_beta   90.00
_cell.angle_gamma   90.00
#
_symmetry.space_group_name_H-M   'P 1'
#
loop_
_entity.id
_entity.type
_entity.pdbx_description
1 polymer ?
#
loop_
_entity_poly.entity_id
_entity_poly.type
_entity_poly.pdbx_seq_one_letter_code
_entity_poly.pdbx_strand_id
1 'polypeptide(L)'
;MRIASQFWMDEIGSVSPFATVLLMTILLLGLLPGVVTLRDQIVQEFGDVAVAIESFDQSYSYSFNGVTSEYIDSSSISDPVNEAPAGLDLTISATSE
;
A
#
# COMPACT_ATOMS: atom_id res chain seq x y z
N MET A 1 -12.53 -22.66 -14.51
CA MET A 1 -11.55 -23.41 -13.69
C MET A 1 -11.69 -24.93 -13.89
N ARG A 2 -11.57 -25.43 -15.13
CA ARG A 2 -11.76 -26.88 -15.41
C ARG A 2 -10.44 -27.66 -15.30
N ILE A 3 -9.33 -27.00 -15.63
CA ILE A 3 -7.99 -27.60 -15.60
C ILE A 3 -7.50 -27.77 -14.15
N ALA A 4 -7.75 -26.78 -13.29
CA ALA A 4 -7.37 -26.86 -11.87
C ALA A 4 -8.15 -27.95 -11.10
N SER A 5 -9.43 -28.17 -11.42
CA SER A 5 -10.20 -29.25 -10.77
C SER A 5 -9.81 -30.63 -11.31
N GLN A 6 -9.35 -30.73 -12.56
CA GLN A 6 -8.86 -31.97 -13.15
C GLN A 6 -7.55 -32.44 -12.49
N PHE A 7 -6.62 -31.53 -12.19
CA PHE A 7 -5.39 -31.90 -11.47
C PHE A 7 -5.64 -32.32 -10.01
N TRP A 8 -6.69 -31.80 -9.37
CA TRP A 8 -7.03 -32.15 -7.98
C TRP A 8 -7.72 -33.51 -7.85
N MET A 9 -8.38 -33.98 -8.92
CA MET A 9 -9.15 -35.23 -8.96
C MET A 9 -8.38 -36.38 -9.63
N ASP A 10 -7.11 -36.16 -9.97
CA ASP A 10 -6.29 -37.16 -10.65
C ASP A 10 -5.59 -38.09 -9.63
N GLU A 11 -6.22 -39.24 -9.37
CA GLU A 11 -5.69 -40.28 -8.47
C GLU A 11 -4.79 -41.30 -9.22
N ILE A 12 -4.72 -41.22 -10.56
CA ILE A 12 -4.08 -42.23 -11.43
C ILE A 12 -2.54 -42.20 -11.40
N GLY A 13 -1.95 -41.19 -10.77
CA GLY A 13 -0.52 -41.05 -10.53
C GLY A 13 -0.18 -40.89 -9.05
N SER A 14 -0.62 -41.83 -8.19
CA SER A 14 -0.43 -41.79 -6.73
C SER A 14 1.05 -41.59 -6.34
N VAL A 15 1.45 -40.33 -6.18
CA VAL A 15 2.64 -39.92 -5.42
C VAL A 15 2.36 -40.29 -3.96
N SER A 16 3.35 -40.89 -3.29
CA SER A 16 3.24 -41.24 -1.86
C SER A 16 2.59 -40.10 -1.08
N PRO A 17 1.57 -40.36 -0.22
CA PRO A 17 0.88 -39.31 0.54
C PRO A 17 1.85 -38.39 1.29
N PHE A 18 2.99 -38.95 1.70
CA PHE A 18 4.08 -38.22 2.32
C PHE A 18 4.68 -37.14 1.42
N ALA A 19 4.95 -37.44 0.15
CA ALA A 19 5.56 -36.50 -0.78
C ALA A 19 4.59 -35.36 -1.17
N THR A 20 3.28 -35.64 -1.27
CA THR A 20 2.26 -34.60 -1.52
C THR A 20 2.14 -33.65 -0.35
N VAL A 21 2.13 -34.15 0.89
CA VAL A 21 2.11 -33.32 2.10
C VAL A 21 3.39 -32.49 2.23
N LEU A 22 4.56 -33.10 1.99
CA LEU A 22 5.84 -32.39 1.99
C LEU A 22 5.84 -31.25 0.97
N LEU A 23 5.40 -31.51 -0.27
CA LEU A 23 5.30 -30.52 -1.32
C LEU A 23 4.38 -29.36 -0.92
N MET A 24 3.19 -29.66 -0.37
CA MET A 24 2.25 -28.64 0.10
C MET A 24 2.84 -27.78 1.23
N THR A 25 3.59 -28.38 2.16
CA THR A 25 4.21 -27.61 3.26
C THR A 25 5.27 -26.65 2.75
N ILE A 26 6.13 -27.08 1.81
CA ILE A 26 7.15 -26.22 1.20
C ILE A 26 6.49 -25.09 0.40
N LEU A 27 5.42 -25.39 -0.32
CA LEU A 27 4.63 -24.40 -1.04
C LEU A 27 4.06 -23.35 -0.08
N LEU A 28 3.44 -23.77 1.03
CA LEU A 28 2.89 -22.85 2.03
C LEU A 28 3.97 -21.99 2.70
N LEU A 29 5.16 -22.56 2.96
CA LEU A 29 6.29 -21.82 3.52
C LEU A 29 6.80 -20.72 2.59
N GLY A 30 6.70 -20.87 1.27
CA GLY A 30 7.03 -19.81 0.31
C GLY A 30 5.88 -18.82 0.10
N LEU A 31 4.66 -19.33 0.00
CA LEU A 31 3.49 -18.54 -0.37
C LEU A 31 3.05 -17.59 0.75
N LEU A 32 3.07 -18.04 2.01
CA LEU A 32 2.68 -17.20 3.15
C LEU A 32 3.53 -15.92 3.27
N PRO A 33 4.87 -15.98 3.42
CA PRO A 33 5.68 -14.78 3.47
C PRO A 33 5.66 -14.02 2.14
N GLY A 34 5.56 -14.71 0.99
CA GLY A 34 5.49 -14.04 -0.32
C GLY A 34 4.26 -13.13 -0.47
N VAL A 35 3.09 -13.56 0.00
CA VAL A 35 1.88 -12.73 0.01
C VAL A 35 1.97 -11.59 1.03
N VAL A 36 2.57 -11.85 2.19
CA VAL A 36 2.80 -10.81 3.21
C VAL A 36 3.71 -9.72 2.68
N THR A 37 4.83 -10.06 2.03
CA THR A 37 5.74 -9.08 1.43
C THR A 37 5.09 -8.29 0.30
N LEU A 38 4.25 -8.94 -0.52
CA LEU A 38 3.51 -8.25 -1.57
C LEU A 38 2.53 -7.22 -0.99
N ARG A 39 1.79 -7.60 0.06
CA ARG A 39 0.90 -6.68 0.78
C ARG A 39 1.69 -5.48 1.32
N ASP A 40 2.82 -5.73 1.97
CA ASP A 40 3.59 -4.68 2.63
C ASP A 40 4.16 -3.69 1.60
N GLN A 41 4.64 -4.18 0.45
CA GLN A 41 5.08 -3.32 -0.65
C GLN A 41 3.95 -2.47 -1.22
N ILE A 42 2.77 -3.06 -1.47
CA ILE A 42 1.62 -2.31 -1.97
C ILE A 42 1.23 -1.19 -1.00
N VAL A 43 1.23 -1.47 0.31
CA VAL A 43 0.90 -0.46 1.33
C VAL A 43 1.96 0.64 1.39
N GLN A 44 3.25 0.31 1.24
CA GLN A 44 4.32 1.32 1.17
C GLN A 44 4.14 2.24 -0.04
N GLU A 45 3.88 1.69 -1.23
CA GLU A 45 3.65 2.50 -2.44
C GLU A 45 2.42 3.41 -2.30
N PHE A 46 1.36 2.95 -1.62
CA PHE A 46 0.22 3.82 -1.31
C PHE A 46 0.56 4.94 -0.31
N GLY A 47 1.48 4.69 0.63
CA GLY A 47 2.04 5.71 1.52
C GLY A 47 2.82 6.77 0.73
N ASP A 48 3.74 6.34 -0.12
CA ASP A 48 4.52 7.22 -1.00
C ASP A 48 3.62 8.07 -1.90
N VAL A 49 2.53 7.48 -2.43
CA VAL A 49 1.52 8.22 -3.21
C VAL A 49 0.77 9.24 -2.36
N ALA A 50 0.43 8.92 -1.10
CA ALA A 50 -0.23 9.85 -0.20
C ALA A 50 0.67 11.07 0.09
N VAL A 51 1.95 10.84 0.38
CA VAL A 51 2.94 11.91 0.59
C VAL A 51 3.12 12.74 -0.67
N ALA A 52 3.16 12.10 -1.84
CA ALA A 52 3.25 12.82 -3.11
C ALA A 52 2.05 13.75 -3.32
N ILE A 53 0.84 13.33 -2.96
CA ILE A 53 -0.36 14.16 -3.05
C ILE A 53 -0.30 15.33 -2.07
N GLU A 54 0.17 15.10 -0.85
CA GLU A 54 0.30 16.15 0.16
C GLU A 54 1.42 17.15 -0.19
N SER A 55 2.46 16.70 -0.91
CA SER A 55 3.55 17.57 -1.39
C SER A 55 3.15 18.53 -2.52
N PHE A 56 1.90 18.45 -3.01
CA PHE A 56 1.42 19.44 -3.98
C PHE A 56 1.28 20.82 -3.32
N ASP A 57 1.89 21.82 -3.95
CA ASP A 57 1.78 23.21 -3.52
C ASP A 57 0.33 23.71 -3.65
N GLN A 58 -0.33 23.92 -2.50
CA GLN A 58 -1.69 24.46 -2.41
C GLN A 58 -1.71 25.99 -2.21
N SER A 59 -0.59 26.67 -2.42
CA SER A 59 -0.49 28.13 -2.26
C SER A 59 -1.36 28.86 -3.29
N TYR A 60 -2.08 29.89 -2.84
CA TYR A 60 -2.85 30.77 -3.71
C TYR A 60 -2.72 32.22 -3.28
N SER A 61 -2.80 33.14 -4.25
CA SER A 61 -2.86 34.58 -4.00
C SER A 61 -3.84 35.22 -4.97
N TYR A 62 -4.80 35.97 -4.45
CA TYR A 62 -5.80 36.68 -5.24
C TYR A 62 -6.08 38.06 -4.67
N SER A 63 -6.19 39.06 -5.54
CA SER A 63 -6.51 40.44 -5.17
C SER A 63 -7.76 40.93 -5.88
N PHE A 64 -8.69 41.54 -5.13
CA PHE A 64 -9.86 42.23 -5.69
C PHE A 64 -10.13 43.53 -4.94
N ASN A 65 -10.33 44.61 -5.70
CA ASN A 65 -10.71 45.93 -5.17
C ASN A 65 -9.80 46.44 -4.02
N GLY A 66 -8.50 46.15 -4.07
CA GLY A 66 -7.51 46.56 -3.06
C GLY A 66 -7.40 45.66 -1.83
N VAL A 67 -8.18 44.57 -1.76
CA VAL A 67 -8.07 43.54 -0.73
C VAL A 67 -7.38 42.32 -1.33
N THR A 68 -6.33 41.84 -0.66
CA THR A 68 -5.57 40.65 -1.05
C THR A 68 -5.85 39.52 -0.06
N SER A 69 -6.16 38.33 -0.59
CA SER A 69 -6.22 37.07 0.16
C SER A 69 -5.13 36.15 -0.36
N GLU A 70 -4.33 35.60 0.54
CA GLU A 70 -3.21 34.73 0.22
C GLU A 70 -3.11 33.60 1.24
N TYR A 71 -2.75 32.42 0.76
CA TYR A 71 -2.37 31.27 1.56
C TYR A 71 -1.04 30.74 1.01
N ILE A 72 -0.08 30.53 1.91
CA ILE A 72 1.21 29.92 1.59
C ILE A 72 1.25 28.55 2.24
N ASP A 73 1.31 27.51 1.42
CA ASP A 73 1.55 26.16 1.88
C ASP A 73 3.02 26.02 2.29
N SER A 74 3.25 25.80 3.57
CA SER A 74 4.59 25.66 4.17
C SER A 74 4.83 24.27 4.73
N SER A 75 3.91 23.33 4.47
CA SER A 75 4.06 21.96 4.92
C SER A 75 5.14 21.25 4.12
N SER A 76 6.10 20.64 4.81
CA SER A 76 7.12 19.79 4.21
C SER A 76 7.09 18.43 4.88
N ILE A 77 6.49 17.45 4.21
CA ILE A 77 6.46 16.07 4.70
C ILE A 77 7.65 15.31 4.12
N SER A 78 8.34 14.58 5.00
CA SER A 78 9.45 13.71 4.65
C SER A 78 9.05 12.29 5.00
N ASP A 79 9.08 11.38 4.03
CA ASP A 79 8.94 9.94 4.24
C ASP A 79 10.33 9.27 4.18
N PRO A 80 10.93 8.88 5.32
CA PRO A 80 12.24 8.25 5.34
C PRO A 80 12.15 6.78 4.93
N VAL A 81 13.14 6.34 4.14
CA VAL A 81 13.27 4.94 3.71
C VAL A 81 13.29 3.97 4.92
N ASN A 82 12.42 2.95 4.87
CA ASN A 82 12.22 1.89 5.87
C ASN A 82 11.45 2.27 7.15
N GLU A 83 10.75 3.40 7.17
CA GLU A 83 9.81 3.72 8.25
C GLU A 83 8.42 3.14 7.98
N ALA A 84 7.51 3.24 8.97
CA ALA A 84 6.11 2.92 8.74
C ALA A 84 5.54 3.87 7.67
N PRO A 85 4.64 3.40 6.79
CA PRO A 85 4.06 4.22 5.73
C PRO A 85 3.54 5.55 6.29
N ALA A 86 3.95 6.67 5.70
CA ALA A 86 3.42 7.97 6.07
C ALA A 86 1.90 7.99 5.83
N GLY A 87 1.13 8.10 6.92
CA GLY A 87 -0.31 8.21 6.85
C GLY A 87 -0.73 9.62 6.45
N LEU A 88 -1.85 9.73 5.75
CA LEU A 88 -2.48 11.03 5.46
C LEU A 88 -2.97 11.65 6.78
N ASP A 89 -2.33 12.72 7.22
CA ASP A 89 -2.75 13.46 8.42
C ASP A 89 -3.86 14.45 8.07
N LEU A 90 -5.11 14.04 8.29
CA LEU A 90 -6.30 14.89 8.10
C LEU A 90 -6.62 15.75 9.32
N THR A 91 -5.71 15.87 10.31
CA THR A 91 -5.96 16.70 11.49
C THR A 91 -5.83 18.18 11.15
N ILE A 92 -6.89 18.73 10.56
CA ILE A 92 -7.08 20.17 10.50
C ILE A 92 -7.23 20.70 11.93
N SER A 93 -6.24 21.47 12.40
CA SER A 93 -6.38 22.25 13.62
C SER A 93 -7.60 23.15 13.47
N ALA A 94 -8.49 23.15 14.46
CA ALA A 94 -9.67 24.00 14.43
C ALA A 94 -9.23 25.45 14.19
N THR A 95 -9.77 26.09 13.16
CA THR A 95 -9.55 27.52 12.96
C THR A 95 -10.12 28.24 14.18
N SER A 96 -9.32 29.11 14.80
CA SER A 96 -9.78 29.94 15.91
C SER A 96 -10.57 31.13 15.34
N GLU A 97 -11.77 30.84 14.83
CA GLU A 97 -12.86 31.81 14.69
C GLU A 97 -14.02 31.43 15.62
#